data_AF-A0A915UWQ2-F1
#
_entry.id   AF-A0A915UWQ2-F1
#
_cell.length_a   1.000
_cell.length_b   1.000
_cell.length_c   1.000
_cell.angle_alpha   90.00
_cell.angle_beta   90.00
_cell.angle_gamma   90.00
#
_symmetry.space_group_name_H-M   'P 1'
#
loop_
_entity.id
_entity.type
_entity.pdbx_description
1 polymer ?
#
loop_
_entity_poly.entity_id
_entity_poly.type
_entity_poly.pdbx_seq_one_letter_code
_entity_poly.pdbx_strand_id
1 'polypeptide(L)'
;MNRTIETSGSPELVIECKGDLEVEGLRPGELGIEVESDDERANIATDGNRVVISVEDDTEVRAPRDAVVYIAAVSGDLEVKGFDRVVNIGHVGGDLEVEDVGGADIHSVGGDCELQDVVGAVAIRAIGGDLQAEGVALAGQSVNVGGDVALRLVSVDDAFTVNAGGDIALALPAGANVIVHVTDAQGMRRLTFGAGEAVIRANAGGEVSVSSDREASDEATGAPGWGDAVREIEREMSELQRHIEQMAREFGQRFASFGMPAWKVERAQQQAEAAIRKMEAKLQHRLRHIEARARKEAERASAKAARASARSARRGAGFGWTAPPPDPSTMPFQAPPRTSVSDEERIAILRMVQEKKITVEQAEQLLAALES
;
A
#
# COMPACT_ATOMS: atom_id res chain seq x y z
N MET A 1 41.22 -3.46 -5.61
CA MET A 1 41.36 -2.00 -5.38
C MET A 1 40.36 -1.54 -4.34
N ASN A 2 40.71 -0.63 -3.43
CA ASN A 2 39.75 -0.02 -2.50
C ASN A 2 39.88 1.52 -2.57
N ARG A 3 38.74 2.23 -2.65
CA ARG A 3 38.68 3.69 -2.74
C ARG A 3 37.51 4.26 -1.93
N THR A 4 37.84 5.02 -0.88
CA THR A 4 36.88 5.87 -0.16
C THR A 4 36.70 7.23 -0.85
N ILE A 5 35.47 7.74 -0.88
CA ILE A 5 35.07 9.03 -1.43
C ILE A 5 34.26 9.76 -0.35
N GLU A 6 34.69 10.95 0.07
CA GLU A 6 33.90 11.78 0.97
C GLU A 6 32.71 12.39 0.21
N THR A 7 31.49 12.23 0.74
CA THR A 7 30.26 12.85 0.19
C THR A 7 29.53 13.68 1.25
N SER A 8 28.43 14.34 0.87
CA SER A 8 27.68 15.20 1.80
C SER A 8 26.16 15.08 1.61
N GLY A 9 25.41 14.85 2.69
CA GLY A 9 23.97 14.59 2.59
C GLY A 9 23.70 13.32 1.77
N SER A 10 22.69 13.36 0.90
CA SER A 10 22.29 12.25 0.02
C SER A 10 23.08 12.25 -1.31
N PRO A 11 24.11 11.41 -1.52
CA PRO A 11 24.82 11.35 -2.80
C PRO A 11 23.98 10.70 -3.91
N GLU A 12 24.24 11.06 -5.17
CA GLU A 12 23.68 10.40 -6.36
C GLU A 12 24.70 9.38 -6.88
N LEU A 13 24.45 8.08 -6.71
CA LEU A 13 25.28 7.00 -7.26
C LEU A 13 24.74 6.55 -8.61
N VAL A 14 25.62 6.44 -9.60
CA VAL A 14 25.32 5.86 -10.91
C VAL A 14 26.34 4.76 -11.20
N ILE A 15 25.88 3.51 -11.22
CA ILE A 15 26.74 2.33 -11.27
C ILE A 15 26.49 1.52 -12.55
N GLU A 16 27.56 1.10 -13.22
CA GLU A 16 27.56 0.14 -14.33
C GLU A 16 28.62 -0.93 -14.07
N CYS A 17 28.22 -2.19 -13.91
CA CYS A 17 29.10 -3.33 -13.62
C CYS A 17 29.02 -4.40 -14.72
N LYS A 18 30.15 -5.03 -15.05
CA LYS A 18 30.22 -6.19 -15.96
C LYS A 18 30.49 -7.53 -15.28
N GLY A 19 30.87 -7.53 -14.01
CA GLY A 19 30.81 -8.70 -13.14
C GLY A 19 29.53 -8.68 -12.31
N ASP A 20 29.65 -9.22 -11.10
CA ASP A 20 28.66 -9.15 -10.04
C ASP A 20 28.76 -7.83 -9.27
N LEU A 21 27.68 -7.40 -8.61
CA LEU A 21 27.64 -6.13 -7.87
C LEU A 21 26.91 -6.30 -6.52
N GLU A 22 27.61 -5.99 -5.44
CA GLU A 22 27.01 -5.82 -4.10
C GLU A 22 26.91 -4.32 -3.79
N VAL A 23 25.74 -3.85 -3.34
CA VAL A 23 25.53 -2.46 -2.92
C VAL A 23 24.92 -2.41 -1.52
N GLU A 24 25.70 -1.99 -0.52
CA GLU A 24 25.29 -1.99 0.89
C GLU A 24 25.11 -0.55 1.44
N GLY A 25 24.00 -0.33 2.16
CA GLY A 25 23.74 0.86 2.94
C GLY A 25 24.55 0.90 4.24
N LEU A 26 25.48 1.85 4.34
CA LEU A 26 26.32 2.08 5.51
C LEU A 26 25.53 2.41 6.79
N ARG A 27 26.18 2.37 7.95
CA ARG A 27 25.52 2.69 9.22
C ARG A 27 25.07 4.16 9.27
N PRO A 28 23.94 4.48 9.93
CA PRO A 28 23.45 5.86 10.05
C PRO A 28 24.51 6.84 10.57
N GLY A 29 24.82 7.86 9.77
CA GLY A 29 25.81 8.89 10.07
C GLY A 29 27.17 8.72 9.37
N GLU A 30 27.41 7.61 8.68
CA GLU A 30 28.55 7.44 7.76
C GLU A 30 28.20 8.09 6.41
N LEU A 31 29.07 8.99 5.92
CA LEU A 31 28.86 9.82 4.71
C LEU A 31 29.90 9.54 3.61
N GLY A 32 30.71 8.49 3.78
CA GLY A 32 31.61 8.02 2.74
C GLY A 32 30.87 7.16 1.71
N ILE A 33 31.39 7.11 0.49
CA ILE A 33 31.17 5.97 -0.40
C ILE A 33 32.47 5.17 -0.41
N GLU A 34 32.39 3.88 -0.16
CA GLU A 34 33.52 2.94 -0.23
C GLU A 34 33.29 2.04 -1.45
N VAL A 35 34.31 1.91 -2.30
CA VAL A 35 34.27 1.03 -3.47
C VAL A 35 35.43 0.05 -3.37
N GLU A 36 35.11 -1.23 -3.25
CA GLU A 36 36.07 -2.34 -3.28
C GLU A 36 35.83 -3.17 -4.55
N SER A 37 36.84 -3.27 -5.40
CA SER A 37 36.74 -3.90 -6.73
C SER A 37 38.13 -4.33 -7.17
N ASP A 38 38.32 -5.56 -7.64
CA ASP A 38 39.65 -5.99 -8.12
C ASP A 38 40.00 -5.48 -9.53
N ASP A 39 39.09 -4.76 -10.19
CA ASP A 39 39.32 -4.15 -11.50
C ASP A 39 40.37 -3.02 -11.46
N GLU A 40 41.53 -3.24 -12.08
CA GLU A 40 42.58 -2.24 -12.29
C GLU A 40 42.16 -1.08 -13.24
N ARG A 41 41.03 -1.23 -13.94
CA ARG A 41 40.45 -0.25 -14.89
C ARG A 41 39.26 0.51 -14.33
N ALA A 42 38.86 0.25 -13.08
CA ALA A 42 37.71 0.85 -12.42
C ALA A 42 37.67 2.38 -12.61
N ASN A 43 36.69 2.86 -13.37
CA ASN A 43 36.51 4.28 -13.64
C ASN A 43 35.51 4.89 -12.66
N ILE A 44 36.04 5.48 -11.59
CA ILE A 44 35.26 6.18 -10.56
C ILE A 44 35.47 7.68 -10.74
N ALA A 45 34.44 8.33 -11.31
CA ALA A 45 34.38 9.76 -11.55
C ALA A 45 33.44 10.45 -10.54
N THR A 46 33.82 11.63 -10.06
CA THR A 46 33.05 12.40 -9.09
C THR A 46 32.78 13.81 -9.62
N ASP A 47 31.52 14.25 -9.54
CA ASP A 47 31.08 15.59 -9.93
C ASP A 47 30.13 16.14 -8.86
N GLY A 48 30.65 16.98 -7.97
CA GLY A 48 29.93 17.45 -6.79
C GLY A 48 29.51 16.27 -5.89
N ASN A 49 28.19 16.10 -5.72
CA ASN A 49 27.61 15.01 -4.93
C ASN A 49 27.19 13.78 -5.76
N ARG A 50 27.60 13.73 -7.04
CA ARG A 50 27.30 12.63 -7.96
C ARG A 50 28.55 11.79 -8.18
N VAL A 51 28.43 10.49 -7.98
CA VAL A 51 29.51 9.52 -8.18
C VAL A 51 29.10 8.55 -9.28
N VAL A 52 29.93 8.46 -10.32
CA VAL A 52 29.74 7.54 -11.44
C VAL A 52 30.80 6.46 -11.32
N ILE A 53 30.36 5.21 -11.19
CA ILE A 53 31.20 4.02 -11.02
C ILE A 53 30.99 3.14 -12.25
N SER A 54 32.07 2.83 -12.96
CA SER A 54 32.05 1.90 -14.09
C SER A 54 33.20 0.92 -13.94
N VAL A 55 32.88 -0.38 -13.87
CA VAL A 55 33.79 -1.47 -13.50
C VAL A 55 33.62 -2.68 -14.43
N GLU A 56 34.73 -3.33 -14.78
CA GLU A 56 34.75 -4.50 -15.67
C GLU A 56 34.66 -5.85 -14.94
N ASP A 57 34.97 -5.90 -13.64
CA ASP A 57 34.93 -7.10 -12.78
C ASP A 57 34.06 -6.85 -11.53
N ASP A 58 33.90 -7.91 -10.71
CA ASP A 58 33.05 -7.94 -9.51
C ASP A 58 33.41 -6.81 -8.52
N THR A 59 32.39 -6.20 -7.91
CA THR A 59 32.56 -4.96 -7.14
C THR A 59 31.57 -4.86 -5.99
N GLU A 60 32.06 -4.41 -4.83
CA GLU A 60 31.29 -4.04 -3.65
C GLU A 60 31.26 -2.50 -3.53
N VAL A 61 30.07 -1.92 -3.36
CA VAL A 61 29.86 -0.47 -3.19
C VAL A 61 29.07 -0.21 -1.91
N ARG A 62 29.73 0.35 -0.91
CA ARG A 62 29.06 0.80 0.32
C ARG A 62 28.76 2.29 0.23
N ALA A 63 27.53 2.70 0.53
CA ALA A 63 27.09 4.10 0.42
C ALA A 63 26.13 4.50 1.56
N PRO A 64 25.92 5.81 1.84
CA PRO A 64 24.96 6.23 2.86
C PRO A 64 23.54 5.73 2.54
N ARG A 65 22.77 5.26 3.52
CA ARG A 65 21.41 4.71 3.31
C ARG A 65 20.45 5.68 2.61
N ASP A 66 20.65 6.99 2.79
CA ASP A 66 19.85 8.03 2.16
C ASP A 66 20.33 8.42 0.75
N ALA A 67 21.29 7.68 0.17
CA ALA A 67 21.75 7.90 -1.18
C ALA A 67 20.65 7.65 -2.23
N VAL A 68 20.77 8.30 -3.38
CA VAL A 68 19.94 8.03 -4.56
C VAL A 68 20.71 7.10 -5.48
N VAL A 69 20.32 5.84 -5.51
CA VAL A 69 21.03 4.77 -6.23
C VAL A 69 20.39 4.50 -7.60
N TYR A 70 21.19 4.63 -8.65
CA TYR A 70 20.87 4.27 -10.03
C TYR A 70 21.86 3.22 -10.54
N ILE A 71 21.38 1.99 -10.73
CA ILE A 71 22.17 0.89 -11.30
C ILE A 71 21.74 0.75 -12.76
N ALA A 72 22.62 1.18 -13.67
CA ALA A 72 22.31 1.26 -15.10
C ALA A 72 22.27 -0.13 -15.74
N ALA A 73 23.30 -0.93 -15.47
CA ALA A 73 23.40 -2.33 -15.87
C ALA A 73 24.37 -3.08 -14.94
N VAL A 74 24.05 -4.35 -14.67
CA VAL A 74 24.92 -5.39 -14.13
C VAL A 74 24.86 -6.56 -15.11
N SER A 75 25.99 -7.20 -15.39
CA SER A 75 26.05 -8.32 -16.36
C SER A 75 26.05 -9.69 -15.69
N GLY A 76 26.52 -9.79 -14.44
CA GLY A 76 26.28 -10.91 -13.55
C GLY A 76 25.12 -10.63 -12.60
N ASP A 77 25.29 -11.01 -11.34
CA ASP A 77 24.30 -10.96 -10.27
C ASP A 77 24.34 -9.63 -9.50
N LEU A 78 23.23 -9.25 -8.87
CA LEU A 78 23.09 -7.99 -8.12
C LEU A 78 22.45 -8.20 -6.74
N GLU A 79 23.17 -7.82 -5.69
CA GLU A 79 22.67 -7.71 -4.31
C GLU A 79 22.57 -6.24 -3.90
N VAL A 80 21.41 -5.79 -3.39
CA VAL A 80 21.22 -4.41 -2.90
C VAL A 80 20.55 -4.40 -1.54
N LYS A 81 21.21 -3.84 -0.52
CA LYS A 81 20.73 -3.89 0.86
C LYS A 81 20.76 -2.56 1.59
N GLY A 82 19.71 -2.25 2.35
CA GLY A 82 19.73 -1.20 3.38
C GLY A 82 19.63 0.25 2.90
N PHE A 83 18.83 0.55 1.87
CA PHE A 83 18.66 1.91 1.34
C PHE A 83 17.30 2.51 1.64
N ASP A 84 17.25 3.64 2.35
CA ASP A 84 16.00 4.27 2.82
C ASP A 84 15.18 4.93 1.67
N ARG A 85 15.68 4.89 0.43
CA ARG A 85 15.06 5.46 -0.78
C ARG A 85 14.73 4.40 -1.83
N VAL A 86 14.02 4.82 -2.87
CA VAL A 86 13.77 3.99 -4.06
C VAL A 86 15.07 3.75 -4.83
N VAL A 87 15.45 2.48 -5.01
CA VAL A 87 16.56 2.05 -5.86
C VAL A 87 16.06 1.88 -7.30
N ASN A 88 16.84 2.33 -8.28
CA ASN A 88 16.47 2.28 -9.70
C ASN A 88 17.40 1.29 -10.42
N ILE A 89 16.85 0.19 -10.95
CA ILE A 89 17.63 -0.94 -11.52
C ILE A 89 17.26 -1.13 -12.99
N GLY A 90 18.21 -0.86 -13.89
CA GLY A 90 17.99 -0.86 -15.34
C GLY A 90 18.07 -2.25 -15.99
N HIS A 91 19.13 -3.01 -15.71
CA HIS A 91 19.31 -4.36 -16.24
C HIS A 91 20.20 -5.17 -15.30
N VAL A 92 19.80 -6.39 -14.97
CA VAL A 92 20.63 -7.39 -14.30
C VAL A 92 20.74 -8.60 -15.23
N GLY A 93 21.95 -9.14 -15.41
CA GLY A 93 22.22 -10.20 -16.38
C GLY A 93 21.95 -11.60 -15.83
N GLY A 94 22.33 -11.83 -14.57
CA GLY A 94 21.93 -12.97 -13.78
C GLY A 94 20.80 -12.62 -12.81
N ASP A 95 20.98 -12.96 -11.53
CA ASP A 95 19.98 -12.92 -10.48
C ASP A 95 19.98 -11.59 -9.70
N LEU A 96 18.85 -11.24 -9.07
CA LEU A 96 18.66 -10.01 -8.30
C LEU A 96 18.13 -10.28 -6.89
N GLU A 97 18.88 -9.90 -5.86
CA GLU A 97 18.44 -9.86 -4.46
C GLU A 97 18.32 -8.40 -3.98
N VAL A 98 17.19 -8.04 -3.35
CA VAL A 98 16.99 -6.71 -2.74
C VAL A 98 16.35 -6.83 -1.35
N GLU A 99 17.02 -6.29 -0.33
CA GLU A 99 16.59 -6.36 1.09
C GLU A 99 16.62 -4.98 1.76
N ASP A 100 15.66 -4.70 2.66
CA ASP A 100 15.63 -3.46 3.49
C ASP A 100 15.77 -2.17 2.65
N VAL A 101 14.89 -1.99 1.64
CA VAL A 101 14.88 -0.77 0.82
C VAL A 101 13.56 0.00 0.86
N GLY A 102 13.63 1.32 0.68
CA GLY A 102 12.49 2.24 0.64
C GLY A 102 11.63 2.14 -0.63
N GLY A 103 12.00 1.28 -1.59
CA GLY A 103 11.26 0.98 -2.81
C GLY A 103 12.17 0.54 -3.97
N ALA A 104 11.60 0.06 -5.07
CA ALA A 104 12.37 -0.37 -6.24
C ALA A 104 11.64 -0.11 -7.58
N ASP A 105 12.34 0.40 -8.60
CA ASP A 105 11.92 0.35 -10.02
C ASP A 105 12.90 -0.56 -10.79
N ILE A 106 12.47 -1.79 -11.05
CA ILE A 106 13.22 -2.87 -11.66
C ILE A 106 12.76 -3.05 -13.11
N HIS A 107 13.63 -2.69 -14.04
CA HIS A 107 13.30 -2.71 -15.46
C HIS A 107 13.46 -4.11 -16.08
N SER A 108 14.55 -4.83 -15.82
CA SER A 108 14.73 -6.20 -16.31
C SER A 108 15.79 -6.99 -15.54
N VAL A 109 15.49 -8.25 -15.21
CA VAL A 109 16.41 -9.24 -14.64
C VAL A 109 16.48 -10.45 -15.57
N GLY A 110 17.67 -11.01 -15.78
CA GLY A 110 17.92 -12.12 -16.70
C GLY A 110 17.64 -13.49 -16.10
N GLY A 111 18.00 -13.69 -14.83
CA GLY A 111 17.68 -14.86 -14.03
C GLY A 111 16.53 -14.60 -13.05
N ASP A 112 16.70 -15.06 -11.82
CA ASP A 112 15.71 -15.04 -10.74
C ASP A 112 15.72 -13.69 -9.98
N CYS A 113 14.64 -13.38 -9.28
CA CYS A 113 14.52 -12.14 -8.51
C CYS A 113 13.88 -12.37 -7.15
N GLU A 114 14.62 -12.03 -6.09
CA GLU A 114 14.19 -12.05 -4.70
C GLU A 114 14.10 -10.63 -4.13
N LEU A 115 12.94 -10.26 -3.57
CA LEU A 115 12.69 -8.96 -2.95
C LEU A 115 12.13 -9.18 -1.54
N GLN A 116 12.85 -8.70 -0.51
CA GLN A 116 12.45 -8.83 0.89
C GLN A 116 12.36 -7.45 1.58
N ASP A 117 11.35 -7.28 2.43
CA ASP A 117 11.20 -6.12 3.32
C ASP A 117 11.26 -4.74 2.62
N VAL A 118 10.76 -4.68 1.38
CA VAL A 118 10.66 -3.43 0.61
C VAL A 118 9.49 -2.58 1.12
N VAL A 119 9.81 -1.50 1.84
CA VAL A 119 8.83 -0.66 2.57
C VAL A 119 7.91 0.11 1.63
N GLY A 120 8.43 0.53 0.48
CA GLY A 120 7.72 1.36 -0.48
C GLY A 120 7.22 0.62 -1.71
N ALA A 121 6.84 1.40 -2.73
CA ALA A 121 6.34 0.88 -3.99
C ALA A 121 7.42 0.08 -4.75
N VAL A 122 7.04 -1.10 -5.24
CA VAL A 122 7.86 -1.97 -6.10
C VAL A 122 7.25 -2.04 -7.49
N ALA A 123 7.99 -1.54 -8.49
CA ALA A 123 7.65 -1.68 -9.90
C ALA A 123 8.61 -2.68 -10.56
N ILE A 124 8.07 -3.70 -11.23
CA ILE A 124 8.84 -4.72 -11.96
C ILE A 124 8.25 -4.86 -13.36
N ARG A 125 9.08 -4.89 -14.41
CA ARG A 125 8.60 -5.04 -15.79
C ARG A 125 8.79 -6.45 -16.36
N ALA A 126 9.98 -7.03 -16.19
CA ALA A 126 10.34 -8.33 -16.75
C ALA A 126 11.40 -9.05 -15.91
N ILE A 127 11.14 -10.31 -15.56
CA ILE A 127 12.08 -11.26 -14.94
C ILE A 127 12.21 -12.48 -15.87
N GLY A 128 13.43 -12.98 -16.07
CA GLY A 128 13.70 -14.09 -16.99
C GLY A 128 13.46 -15.47 -16.39
N GLY A 129 13.86 -15.66 -15.13
CA GLY A 129 13.57 -16.84 -14.31
C GLY A 129 12.33 -16.64 -13.43
N ASP A 130 12.47 -16.95 -12.15
CA ASP A 130 11.42 -16.93 -11.12
C ASP A 130 11.37 -15.59 -10.35
N LEU A 131 10.24 -15.28 -9.72
CA LEU A 131 10.07 -14.09 -8.88
C LEU A 131 9.54 -14.45 -7.49
N GLN A 132 10.35 -14.19 -6.45
CA GLN A 132 9.96 -14.23 -5.04
C GLN A 132 9.91 -12.80 -4.51
N ALA A 133 8.75 -12.32 -4.08
CA ALA A 133 8.65 -10.99 -3.44
C ALA A 133 7.82 -11.06 -2.16
N GLU A 134 8.47 -10.78 -1.04
CA GLU A 134 7.94 -10.92 0.30
C GLU A 134 7.83 -9.56 1.03
N GLY A 135 6.63 -9.24 1.51
CA GLY A 135 6.39 -8.01 2.25
C GLY A 135 6.15 -6.78 1.36
N VAL A 136 6.02 -6.94 0.04
CA VAL A 136 6.06 -5.83 -0.93
C VAL A 136 4.69 -5.20 -1.24
N ALA A 137 4.71 -3.93 -1.63
CA ALA A 137 3.57 -3.22 -2.22
C ALA A 137 3.81 -3.01 -3.73
N LEU A 138 3.21 -3.86 -4.58
CA LEU A 138 3.40 -3.77 -6.03
C LEU A 138 2.71 -2.53 -6.63
N ALA A 139 3.47 -1.74 -7.39
CA ALA A 139 3.01 -0.60 -8.15
C ALA A 139 3.25 -0.81 -9.66
N GLY A 140 2.30 -0.40 -10.49
CA GLY A 140 2.38 -0.52 -11.94
C GLY A 140 1.30 -1.41 -12.55
N GLN A 141 1.37 -1.63 -13.87
CA GLN A 141 0.26 -2.23 -14.62
C GLN A 141 0.46 -3.71 -14.99
N SER A 142 1.71 -4.16 -15.15
CA SER A 142 2.03 -5.54 -15.57
C SER A 142 3.45 -5.94 -15.19
N VAL A 143 3.57 -7.02 -14.42
CA VAL A 143 4.81 -7.79 -14.21
C VAL A 143 4.79 -8.99 -15.16
N ASN A 144 5.93 -9.33 -15.76
CA ASN A 144 6.08 -10.50 -16.64
C ASN A 144 7.27 -11.33 -16.13
N VAL A 145 7.07 -12.63 -15.93
CA VAL A 145 8.05 -13.56 -15.34
C VAL A 145 8.11 -14.80 -16.21
N GLY A 146 9.32 -15.30 -16.47
CA GLY A 146 9.55 -16.44 -17.37
C GLY A 146 9.21 -17.79 -16.74
N GLY A 147 9.50 -17.95 -15.45
CA GLY A 147 9.15 -19.13 -14.65
C GLY A 147 7.97 -18.88 -13.70
N ASP A 148 8.17 -19.25 -12.43
CA ASP A 148 7.19 -19.23 -11.35
C ASP A 148 7.16 -17.88 -10.60
N VAL A 149 6.06 -17.60 -9.89
CA VAL A 149 5.89 -16.35 -9.14
C VAL A 149 5.33 -16.59 -7.74
N ALA A 150 6.05 -16.19 -6.70
CA ALA A 150 5.61 -16.14 -5.32
C ALA A 150 5.52 -14.69 -4.82
N LEU A 151 4.32 -14.21 -4.47
CA LEU A 151 4.07 -12.84 -4.01
C LEU A 151 3.33 -12.82 -2.67
N ARG A 152 3.97 -12.32 -1.61
CA ARG A 152 3.31 -11.98 -0.32
C ARG A 152 3.16 -10.47 -0.20
N LEU A 153 1.95 -9.98 -0.46
CA LEU A 153 1.66 -8.55 -0.53
C LEU A 153 1.24 -7.96 0.82
N VAL A 154 1.68 -6.73 1.11
CA VAL A 154 1.25 -5.98 2.31
C VAL A 154 0.04 -5.07 2.04
N SER A 155 -0.09 -4.54 0.82
CA SER A 155 -1.26 -3.78 0.37
C SER A 155 -1.65 -4.14 -1.06
N VAL A 156 -2.87 -3.76 -1.47
CA VAL A 156 -3.36 -3.89 -2.85
C VAL A 156 -4.23 -2.67 -3.16
N ASP A 157 -3.57 -1.56 -3.49
CA ASP A 157 -4.23 -0.25 -3.67
C ASP A 157 -4.68 -0.02 -5.12
N ASP A 158 -3.94 -0.57 -6.08
CA ASP A 158 -4.15 -0.40 -7.52
C ASP A 158 -4.36 -1.73 -8.26
N ALA A 159 -4.79 -1.62 -9.52
CA ALA A 159 -5.06 -2.78 -10.37
C ALA A 159 -3.83 -3.16 -11.21
N PHE A 160 -3.18 -4.27 -10.88
CA PHE A 160 -2.01 -4.81 -11.59
C PHE A 160 -2.29 -6.14 -12.29
N THR A 161 -1.36 -6.54 -13.16
CA THR A 161 -1.36 -7.82 -13.88
C THR A 161 -0.05 -8.54 -13.58
N VAL A 162 -0.08 -9.85 -13.36
CA VAL A 162 1.08 -10.74 -13.25
C VAL A 162 0.94 -11.77 -14.35
N ASN A 163 1.97 -11.92 -15.17
CA ASN A 163 2.07 -12.96 -16.18
C ASN A 163 3.27 -13.85 -15.81
N ALA A 164 3.05 -15.15 -15.62
CA ALA A 164 4.07 -16.15 -15.32
C ALA A 164 4.09 -17.23 -16.42
N GLY A 165 5.27 -17.77 -16.73
CA GLY A 165 5.38 -18.91 -17.63
C GLY A 165 5.06 -20.24 -16.94
N GLY A 166 5.32 -20.33 -15.64
CA GLY A 166 4.95 -21.44 -14.76
C GLY A 166 3.76 -21.11 -13.87
N ASP A 167 3.88 -21.40 -12.58
CA ASP A 167 2.86 -21.26 -11.52
C ASP A 167 2.83 -19.84 -10.91
N ILE A 168 1.72 -19.48 -10.24
CA ILE A 168 1.65 -18.25 -9.41
C ILE A 168 1.09 -18.59 -8.03
N ALA A 169 1.85 -18.32 -6.98
CA ALA A 169 1.40 -18.25 -5.60
C ALA A 169 1.22 -16.79 -5.17
N LEU A 170 -0.03 -16.40 -4.88
CA LEU A 170 -0.38 -15.04 -4.46
C LEU A 170 -0.98 -15.04 -3.05
N ALA A 171 -0.21 -14.58 -2.06
CA ALA A 171 -0.67 -14.35 -0.71
C ALA A 171 -1.12 -12.90 -0.52
N LEU A 172 -2.41 -12.72 -0.26
CA LEU A 172 -3.06 -11.42 -0.05
C LEU A 172 -3.10 -11.03 1.44
N PRO A 173 -2.95 -9.72 1.76
CA PRO A 173 -3.00 -9.25 3.14
C PRO A 173 -4.38 -9.45 3.76
N ALA A 174 -4.42 -9.59 5.08
CA ALA A 174 -5.65 -9.77 5.84
C ALA A 174 -6.62 -8.60 5.58
N GLY A 175 -7.82 -8.92 5.06
CA GLY A 175 -8.85 -7.91 4.77
C GLY A 175 -8.75 -7.24 3.39
N ALA A 176 -7.89 -7.73 2.48
CA ALA A 176 -7.79 -7.22 1.11
C ALA A 176 -9.15 -7.10 0.39
N ASN A 177 -9.41 -5.93 -0.21
CA ASN A 177 -10.64 -5.63 -0.96
C ASN A 177 -10.41 -5.76 -2.48
N VAL A 178 -10.16 -6.97 -2.97
CA VAL A 178 -9.65 -7.22 -4.32
C VAL A 178 -10.44 -8.28 -5.09
N ILE A 179 -10.64 -8.05 -6.40
CA ILE A 179 -11.09 -9.07 -7.35
C ILE A 179 -9.86 -9.66 -8.03
N VAL A 180 -9.59 -10.95 -7.84
CA VAL A 180 -8.51 -11.65 -8.56
C VAL A 180 -9.12 -12.39 -9.75
N HIS A 181 -8.81 -11.92 -10.95
CA HIS A 181 -9.05 -12.66 -12.18
C HIS A 181 -7.86 -13.59 -12.41
N VAL A 182 -8.13 -14.89 -12.43
CA VAL A 182 -7.13 -15.92 -12.64
C VAL A 182 -7.36 -16.53 -14.02
N THR A 183 -6.28 -16.67 -14.78
CA THR A 183 -6.23 -17.40 -16.05
C THR A 183 -5.07 -18.39 -15.94
N ASP A 184 -5.35 -19.68 -15.88
CA ASP A 184 -4.33 -20.71 -15.68
C ASP A 184 -4.64 -21.98 -16.50
N ALA A 185 -3.83 -23.04 -16.35
CA ALA A 185 -4.01 -24.30 -17.05
C ALA A 185 -5.37 -24.98 -16.79
N GLN A 186 -6.03 -24.68 -15.66
CA GLN A 186 -7.36 -25.18 -15.31
C GLN A 186 -8.50 -24.29 -15.89
N GLY A 187 -8.18 -23.08 -16.34
CA GLY A 187 -9.07 -22.18 -17.06
C GLY A 187 -9.19 -20.80 -16.41
N MET A 188 -10.32 -20.12 -16.65
CA MET A 188 -10.58 -18.78 -16.11
C MET A 188 -11.47 -18.84 -14.88
N ARG A 189 -10.97 -18.36 -13.72
CA ARG A 189 -11.75 -18.18 -12.49
C ARG A 189 -11.69 -16.73 -11.99
N ARG A 190 -12.70 -16.32 -11.21
CA ARG A 190 -12.73 -14.99 -10.58
C ARG A 190 -12.97 -15.14 -9.08
N LEU A 191 -11.94 -14.85 -8.30
CA LEU A 191 -12.01 -14.78 -6.85
C LEU A 191 -12.37 -13.35 -6.43
N THR A 192 -13.00 -13.17 -5.27
CA THR A 192 -13.40 -11.85 -4.79
C THR A 192 -13.25 -11.82 -3.27
N PHE A 193 -12.33 -10.97 -2.82
CA PHE A 193 -11.99 -10.74 -1.43
C PHE A 193 -12.53 -9.36 -1.03
N GLY A 194 -13.13 -9.28 0.16
CA GLY A 194 -13.75 -8.05 0.66
C GLY A 194 -14.80 -7.46 -0.30
N ALA A 195 -14.76 -6.14 -0.49
CA ALA A 195 -15.67 -5.41 -1.37
C ALA A 195 -15.28 -5.44 -2.87
N GLY A 196 -14.07 -5.89 -3.21
CA GLY A 196 -13.59 -5.95 -4.60
C GLY A 196 -13.39 -4.59 -5.27
N GLU A 197 -12.61 -3.72 -4.63
CA GLU A 197 -12.31 -2.35 -5.12
C GLU A 197 -11.07 -2.31 -6.03
N ALA A 198 -10.04 -3.10 -5.72
CA ALA A 198 -8.89 -3.34 -6.58
C ALA A 198 -9.11 -4.55 -7.51
N VAL A 199 -8.33 -4.66 -8.59
CA VAL A 199 -8.43 -5.76 -9.57
C VAL A 199 -7.05 -6.30 -9.94
N ILE A 200 -6.75 -7.53 -9.49
CA ILE A 200 -5.56 -8.26 -9.89
C ILE A 200 -5.91 -9.16 -11.08
N ARG A 201 -5.00 -9.28 -12.04
CA ARG A 201 -5.03 -10.33 -13.08
C ARG A 201 -3.80 -11.21 -12.93
N ALA A 202 -3.98 -12.47 -12.56
CA ALA A 202 -2.91 -13.47 -12.52
C ALA A 202 -3.08 -14.41 -13.72
N ASN A 203 -2.13 -14.38 -14.65
CA ASN A 203 -2.11 -15.24 -15.83
C ASN A 203 -0.88 -16.16 -15.75
N ALA A 204 -1.10 -17.47 -15.68
CA ALA A 204 -0.05 -18.47 -15.49
C ALA A 204 -0.05 -19.48 -16.64
N GLY A 205 1.10 -20.07 -16.94
CA GLY A 205 1.18 -21.26 -17.80
C GLY A 205 0.80 -22.54 -17.04
N GLY A 206 1.04 -22.57 -15.73
CA GLY A 206 0.70 -23.66 -14.81
C GLY A 206 -0.55 -23.39 -13.96
N GLU A 207 -0.46 -23.56 -12.64
CA GLU A 207 -1.53 -23.36 -11.66
C GLU A 207 -1.38 -22.03 -10.89
N VAL A 208 -2.51 -21.42 -10.52
CA VAL A 208 -2.53 -20.20 -9.68
C VAL A 208 -3.15 -20.46 -8.31
N SER A 209 -2.32 -20.56 -7.29
CA SER A 209 -2.78 -20.56 -5.90
C SER A 209 -2.98 -19.12 -5.41
N VAL A 210 -4.11 -18.85 -4.74
CA VAL A 210 -4.37 -17.55 -4.11
C VAL A 210 -4.80 -17.80 -2.68
N SER A 211 -3.95 -17.41 -1.74
CA SER A 211 -4.25 -17.39 -0.31
C SER A 211 -4.57 -15.98 0.14
N SER A 212 -5.31 -15.88 1.23
CA SER A 212 -5.45 -14.64 1.99
C SER A 212 -5.30 -15.00 3.45
N ASP A 213 -4.68 -14.15 4.25
CA ASP A 213 -4.35 -14.43 5.66
C ASP A 213 -5.57 -14.35 6.60
N ARG A 214 -6.68 -14.95 6.16
CA ARG A 214 -8.01 -14.89 6.77
C ARG A 214 -8.50 -16.27 7.24
N GLU A 215 -7.57 -17.17 7.53
CA GLU A 215 -7.82 -18.42 8.27
C GLU A 215 -6.56 -19.00 8.94
N ALA A 216 -5.64 -18.13 9.41
CA ALA A 216 -4.54 -18.49 10.31
C ALA A 216 -4.89 -18.10 11.76
N SER A 217 -5.91 -18.74 12.33
CA SER A 217 -6.13 -18.73 13.79
C SER A 217 -5.58 -20.01 14.40
N ASP A 218 -4.78 -19.84 15.46
CA ASP A 218 -4.03 -20.83 16.23
C ASP A 218 -2.63 -21.17 15.69
N GLU A 219 -1.65 -21.14 16.62
CA GLU A 219 -0.23 -21.48 16.49
C GLU A 219 0.73 -20.54 15.71
N ALA A 220 0.86 -19.28 16.15
CA ALA A 220 2.18 -18.64 16.29
C ALA A 220 2.17 -17.51 17.35
N THR A 221 2.81 -17.72 18.50
CA THR A 221 2.89 -16.71 19.57
C THR A 221 4.06 -15.73 19.38
N GLY A 222 3.74 -14.49 18.99
CA GLY A 222 4.29 -13.28 19.63
C GLY A 222 5.55 -12.64 19.06
N ALA A 223 5.37 -11.51 18.36
CA ALA A 223 6.26 -10.35 18.41
C ALA A 223 5.45 -9.05 18.10
N PRO A 224 5.41 -8.04 19.00
CA PRO A 224 4.71 -6.77 18.73
C PRO A 224 5.67 -5.69 18.19
N GLY A 225 5.26 -4.95 17.14
CA GLY A 225 6.01 -3.78 16.66
C GLY A 225 5.51 -3.13 15.36
N TRP A 226 4.94 -3.91 14.44
CA TRP A 226 4.59 -3.43 13.09
C TRP A 226 3.46 -2.38 13.01
N GLY A 227 2.52 -2.38 13.99
CA GLY A 227 1.31 -1.56 13.93
C GLY A 227 1.47 -0.05 14.14
N ASP A 228 2.67 0.41 14.53
CA ASP A 228 2.95 1.83 14.75
C ASP A 228 3.79 2.44 13.61
N ALA A 229 4.68 1.65 12.98
CA ALA A 229 5.44 2.07 11.79
C ALA A 229 4.53 2.44 10.59
N VAL A 230 3.47 1.66 10.37
CA VAL A 230 2.50 1.88 9.27
C VAL A 230 1.79 3.24 9.37
N ARG A 231 1.67 3.82 10.58
CA ARG A 231 0.96 5.10 10.80
C ARG A 231 1.81 6.34 10.52
N GLU A 232 3.14 6.19 10.48
CA GLU A 232 4.06 7.28 10.12
C GLU A 232 4.04 7.50 8.59
N ILE A 233 4.04 6.40 7.83
CA ILE A 233 4.12 6.36 6.35
C ILE A 233 2.90 7.01 5.68
N GLU A 234 1.69 6.87 6.25
CA GLU A 234 0.47 7.50 5.72
C GLU A 234 0.57 9.03 5.58
N ARG A 235 1.49 9.69 6.29
CA ARG A 235 1.59 11.15 6.35
C ARG A 235 2.44 11.78 5.24
N GLU A 236 3.30 11.01 4.56
CA GLU A 236 4.29 11.56 3.60
C GLU A 236 3.90 11.37 2.12
N MET A 237 2.90 10.52 1.84
CA MET A 237 2.44 10.11 0.50
C MET A 237 1.94 11.24 -0.43
N SER A 238 1.84 12.50 0.03
CA SER A 238 1.35 13.64 -0.77
C SER A 238 2.43 14.43 -1.53
N GLU A 239 3.72 14.17 -1.28
CA GLU A 239 4.82 14.89 -1.94
C GLU A 239 5.46 14.09 -3.08
N LEU A 240 5.52 12.76 -2.95
CA LEU A 240 6.07 11.82 -3.93
C LEU A 240 5.43 11.97 -5.32
N GLN A 241 4.13 12.28 -5.36
CA GLN A 241 3.31 12.32 -6.57
C GLN A 241 3.74 13.41 -7.58
N ARG A 242 4.40 14.50 -7.12
CA ARG A 242 4.97 15.52 -8.02
C ARG A 242 6.39 15.18 -8.48
N HIS A 243 7.13 14.42 -7.67
CA HIS A 243 8.49 13.98 -7.99
C HIS A 243 8.52 12.98 -9.14
N ILE A 244 7.59 11.99 -9.14
CA ILE A 244 7.56 10.91 -10.14
C ILE A 244 7.39 11.46 -11.58
N GLU A 245 6.51 12.46 -11.77
CA GLU A 245 6.34 13.09 -13.09
C GLU A 245 7.58 13.88 -13.55
N GLN A 246 8.35 14.44 -12.61
CA GLN A 246 9.57 15.18 -12.91
C GLN A 246 10.72 14.22 -13.24
N MET A 247 10.89 13.16 -12.45
CA MET A 247 11.87 12.09 -12.70
C MET A 247 11.64 11.40 -14.05
N ALA A 248 10.38 11.12 -14.45
CA ALA A 248 10.09 10.53 -15.76
C ALA A 248 10.55 11.41 -16.95
N ARG A 249 10.52 12.74 -16.79
CA ARG A 249 11.00 13.70 -17.81
C ARG A 249 12.52 13.83 -17.80
N GLU A 250 13.17 13.74 -16.65
CA GLU A 250 14.63 13.75 -16.53
C GLU A 250 15.26 12.42 -16.98
N PHE A 251 14.64 11.27 -16.69
CA PHE A 251 15.06 9.93 -17.14
C PHE A 251 15.17 9.89 -18.68
N GLY A 252 14.14 10.37 -19.39
CA GLY A 252 14.14 10.44 -20.85
C GLY A 252 15.20 11.39 -21.44
N GLN A 253 15.67 12.38 -20.69
CA GLN A 253 16.73 13.32 -21.12
C GLN A 253 18.14 12.83 -20.75
N ARG A 254 18.31 12.22 -19.58
CA ARG A 254 19.59 11.67 -19.06
C ARG A 254 20.03 10.39 -19.79
N PHE A 255 19.10 9.59 -20.32
CA PHE A 255 19.43 8.42 -21.15
C PHE A 255 19.70 8.74 -22.63
N ALA A 256 19.36 9.94 -23.12
CA ALA A 256 19.68 10.34 -24.49
C ALA A 256 21.20 10.47 -24.74
N SER A 257 21.98 10.78 -23.70
CA SER A 257 23.44 10.79 -23.72
C SER A 257 24.10 9.40 -23.82
N PHE A 258 23.36 8.31 -23.62
CA PHE A 258 23.86 6.92 -23.71
C PHE A 258 23.70 6.28 -25.11
N GLY A 259 23.29 7.04 -26.14
CA GLY A 259 23.40 6.59 -27.54
C GLY A 259 22.30 5.63 -28.05
N MET A 260 21.13 5.58 -27.40
CA MET A 260 19.99 4.79 -27.90
C MET A 260 19.38 5.36 -29.21
N PRO A 261 18.88 4.50 -30.13
CA PRO A 261 18.29 4.94 -31.39
C PRO A 261 16.92 5.62 -31.19
N ALA A 262 16.76 6.81 -31.78
CA ALA A 262 15.68 7.78 -31.51
C ALA A 262 14.25 7.21 -31.56
N TRP A 263 13.96 6.23 -32.43
CA TRP A 263 12.61 5.66 -32.58
C TRP A 263 12.10 4.91 -31.34
N LYS A 264 12.98 4.46 -30.43
CA LYS A 264 12.59 3.90 -29.12
C LYS A 264 12.13 4.99 -28.15
N VAL A 265 12.84 6.12 -28.10
CA VAL A 265 12.52 7.28 -27.26
C VAL A 265 11.18 7.90 -27.68
N GLU A 266 11.00 8.09 -28.98
CA GLU A 266 9.78 8.67 -29.56
C GLU A 266 8.53 7.80 -29.28
N ARG A 267 8.67 6.46 -29.30
CA ARG A 267 7.60 5.53 -28.87
C ARG A 267 7.29 5.62 -27.38
N ALA A 268 8.32 5.71 -26.52
CA ALA A 268 8.12 5.83 -25.08
C ALA A 268 7.38 7.14 -24.71
N GLN A 269 7.75 8.27 -25.34
CA GLN A 269 7.08 9.55 -25.16
C GLN A 269 5.62 9.52 -25.64
N GLN A 270 5.36 8.98 -26.84
CA GLN A 270 3.99 8.85 -27.36
C GLN A 270 3.11 7.94 -26.50
N GLN A 271 3.68 6.88 -25.89
CA GLN A 271 2.96 6.03 -24.95
C GLN A 271 2.68 6.73 -23.61
N ALA A 272 3.63 7.52 -23.09
CA ALA A 272 3.45 8.31 -21.87
C ALA A 272 2.35 9.38 -22.02
N GLU A 273 2.38 10.19 -23.10
CA GLU A 273 1.34 11.19 -23.36
C GLU A 273 -0.05 10.56 -23.57
N ALA A 274 -0.10 9.41 -24.26
CA ALA A 274 -1.35 8.66 -24.45
C ALA A 274 -1.86 8.05 -23.14
N ALA A 275 -0.98 7.67 -22.22
CA ALA A 275 -1.34 7.22 -20.88
C ALA A 275 -1.89 8.36 -20.03
N ILE A 276 -1.23 9.53 -20.01
CA ILE A 276 -1.66 10.72 -19.26
C ILE A 276 -3.04 11.20 -19.74
N ARG A 277 -3.26 11.38 -21.06
CA ARG A 277 -4.59 11.76 -21.58
C ARG A 277 -5.68 10.74 -21.24
N LYS A 278 -5.37 9.45 -21.21
CA LYS A 278 -6.33 8.39 -20.80
C LYS A 278 -6.55 8.38 -19.30
N MET A 279 -5.54 8.73 -18.49
CA MET A 279 -5.63 8.85 -17.03
C MET A 279 -6.52 10.04 -16.66
N GLU A 280 -6.30 11.21 -17.25
CA GLU A 280 -7.08 12.42 -17.02
C GLU A 280 -8.56 12.24 -17.39
N ALA A 281 -8.84 11.65 -18.57
CA ALA A 281 -10.20 11.32 -18.98
C ALA A 281 -10.90 10.31 -18.04
N LYS A 282 -10.16 9.33 -17.51
CA LYS A 282 -10.67 8.37 -16.52
C LYS A 282 -10.88 9.00 -15.14
N LEU A 283 -10.03 9.94 -14.72
CA LEU A 283 -10.17 10.68 -13.46
C LEU A 283 -11.43 11.54 -13.48
N GLN A 284 -11.65 12.29 -14.57
CA GLN A 284 -12.89 13.06 -14.77
C GLN A 284 -14.14 12.15 -14.78
N HIS A 285 -14.04 10.93 -15.30
CA HIS A 285 -15.12 9.95 -15.24
C HIS A 285 -15.36 9.42 -13.81
N ARG A 286 -14.30 9.13 -13.04
CA ARG A 286 -14.40 8.72 -11.62
C ARG A 286 -15.06 9.81 -10.76
N LEU A 287 -14.67 11.08 -10.92
CA LEU A 287 -15.26 12.20 -10.17
C LEU A 287 -16.79 12.31 -10.37
N ARG A 288 -17.26 12.21 -11.63
CA ARG A 288 -18.70 12.19 -11.93
C ARG A 288 -19.43 11.01 -11.29
N HIS A 289 -18.78 9.85 -11.17
CA HIS A 289 -19.34 8.68 -10.50
C HIS A 289 -19.34 8.80 -8.97
N ILE A 290 -18.37 9.50 -8.38
CA ILE A 290 -18.32 9.81 -6.94
C ILE A 290 -19.45 10.78 -6.58
N GLU A 291 -19.62 11.89 -7.30
CA GLU A 291 -20.74 12.82 -7.09
C GLU A 291 -22.11 12.13 -7.24
N ALA A 292 -22.27 11.28 -8.25
CA ALA A 292 -23.50 10.53 -8.48
C ALA A 292 -23.81 9.50 -7.39
N ARG A 293 -22.78 8.97 -6.69
CA ARG A 293 -22.95 8.09 -5.53
C ARG A 293 -23.28 8.89 -4.27
N ALA A 294 -22.51 9.93 -3.95
CA ALA A 294 -22.74 10.81 -2.80
C ALA A 294 -24.17 11.38 -2.80
N ARG A 295 -24.67 11.82 -3.97
CA ARG A 295 -26.05 12.31 -4.11
C ARG A 295 -27.11 11.23 -3.85
N LYS A 296 -26.93 10.02 -4.38
CA LYS A 296 -27.86 8.89 -4.16
C LYS A 296 -27.85 8.39 -2.72
N GLU A 297 -26.71 8.50 -2.04
CA GLU A 297 -26.54 8.08 -0.65
C GLU A 297 -27.21 9.07 0.32
N ALA A 298 -27.01 10.38 0.11
CA ALA A 298 -27.73 11.43 0.82
C ALA A 298 -29.26 11.33 0.63
N GLU A 299 -29.72 11.07 -0.60
CA GLU A 299 -31.14 10.87 -0.91
C GLU A 299 -31.70 9.64 -0.17
N ARG A 300 -30.98 8.51 -0.15
CA ARG A 300 -31.37 7.31 0.60
C ARG A 300 -31.37 7.50 2.11
N ALA A 301 -30.43 8.28 2.65
CA ALA A 301 -30.40 8.64 4.07
C ALA A 301 -31.64 9.48 4.45
N SER A 302 -31.96 10.52 3.67
CA SER A 302 -33.15 11.35 3.89
C SER A 302 -34.46 10.54 3.80
N ALA A 303 -34.56 9.61 2.82
CA ALA A 303 -35.73 8.76 2.66
C ALA A 303 -35.88 7.72 3.80
N LYS A 304 -34.78 7.24 4.39
CA LYS A 304 -34.82 6.40 5.60
C LYS A 304 -35.27 7.21 6.82
N ALA A 305 -34.76 8.42 7.01
CA ALA A 305 -35.17 9.31 8.11
C ALA A 305 -36.67 9.68 8.05
N ALA A 306 -37.17 10.02 6.85
CA ALA A 306 -38.60 10.28 6.62
C ALA A 306 -39.50 9.04 6.86
N ARG A 307 -39.01 7.83 6.55
CA ARG A 307 -39.74 6.57 6.83
C ARG A 307 -39.71 6.17 8.30
N ALA A 308 -38.64 6.49 9.02
CA ALA A 308 -38.53 6.24 10.46
C ALA A 308 -39.50 7.13 11.26
N SER A 309 -39.51 8.44 10.96
CA SER A 309 -40.46 9.39 11.57
C SER A 309 -41.93 9.03 11.27
N ALA A 310 -42.25 8.67 10.02
CA ALA A 310 -43.59 8.23 9.64
C ALA A 310 -44.04 6.91 10.30
N ARG A 311 -43.10 6.01 10.65
CA ARG A 311 -43.41 4.79 11.43
C ARG A 311 -43.67 5.08 12.90
N SER A 312 -42.95 6.02 13.50
CA SER A 312 -43.20 6.47 14.88
C SER A 312 -44.60 7.07 15.01
N ALA A 313 -44.96 7.99 14.10
CA ALA A 313 -46.28 8.65 14.08
C ALA A 313 -47.48 7.69 13.94
N ARG A 314 -47.30 6.49 13.34
CA ARG A 314 -48.37 5.50 13.19
C ARG A 314 -48.57 4.58 14.40
N ARG A 315 -47.64 4.53 15.36
CA ARG A 315 -47.74 3.64 16.52
C ARG A 315 -48.54 4.20 17.70
N GLY A 316 -49.02 5.45 17.58
CA GLY A 316 -49.82 6.15 18.59
C GLY A 316 -51.35 6.09 18.40
N ALA A 317 -51.90 5.26 17.50
CA ALA A 317 -53.34 5.27 17.19
C ALA A 317 -53.96 3.85 16.96
N GLY A 318 -54.61 3.30 18.00
CA GLY A 318 -55.41 2.06 17.99
C GLY A 318 -54.59 0.75 17.88
N PHE A 319 -54.97 -0.43 18.41
CA PHE A 319 -56.11 -0.93 19.23
C PHE A 319 -55.62 -2.25 19.89
N GLY A 320 -56.17 -2.85 20.96
CA GLY A 320 -57.32 -2.52 21.82
C GLY A 320 -57.94 -3.80 22.43
N TRP A 321 -57.34 -4.38 23.48
CA TRP A 321 -57.81 -5.61 24.16
C TRP A 321 -58.79 -5.30 25.31
N THR A 322 -59.95 -5.95 25.33
CA THR A 322 -61.01 -5.73 26.33
C THR A 322 -60.98 -6.77 27.46
N ALA A 323 -60.94 -6.31 28.71
CA ALA A 323 -61.11 -7.13 29.91
C ALA A 323 -62.59 -7.19 30.37
N PRO A 324 -63.03 -8.23 31.10
CA PRO A 324 -64.42 -8.38 31.54
C PRO A 324 -64.81 -7.41 32.67
N PRO A 325 -66.11 -7.14 32.89
CA PRO A 325 -66.58 -6.11 33.82
C PRO A 325 -66.49 -6.53 35.30
N PRO A 326 -66.22 -5.59 36.23
CA PRO A 326 -66.17 -5.86 37.68
C PRO A 326 -67.55 -5.77 38.37
N ASP A 327 -67.66 -6.47 39.50
CA ASP A 327 -68.83 -6.56 40.39
C ASP A 327 -69.02 -5.28 41.25
N PRO A 328 -70.22 -4.66 41.30
CA PRO A 328 -70.44 -3.42 42.02
C PRO A 328 -70.74 -3.59 43.51
N SER A 329 -69.77 -4.10 44.31
CA SER A 329 -69.82 -3.92 45.77
C SER A 329 -68.48 -4.06 46.51
N THR A 330 -67.64 -3.01 46.46
CA THR A 330 -66.69 -2.67 47.56
C THR A 330 -66.14 -1.25 47.38
N MET A 331 -66.41 -0.37 48.37
CA MET A 331 -65.78 0.95 48.54
C MET A 331 -64.61 0.82 49.54
N PRO A 332 -63.65 1.76 49.58
CA PRO A 332 -62.29 1.43 49.16
C PRO A 332 -61.31 1.14 50.32
N PHE A 333 -60.37 0.22 50.09
CA PHE A 333 -59.10 0.21 50.80
C PHE A 333 -58.07 1.05 50.03
N GLN A 334 -57.64 2.15 50.66
CA GLN A 334 -56.63 3.05 50.11
C GLN A 334 -55.24 2.53 50.45
N ALA A 335 -54.44 2.22 49.44
CA ALA A 335 -53.03 1.84 49.55
C ALA A 335 -52.18 2.81 48.70
N PRO A 336 -50.90 3.05 49.07
CA PRO A 336 -50.26 4.35 48.86
C PRO A 336 -49.83 4.64 47.41
N PRO A 337 -49.69 5.93 47.04
CA PRO A 337 -49.14 6.31 45.75
C PRO A 337 -47.69 5.80 45.62
N ARG A 338 -47.34 5.30 44.43
CA ARG A 338 -45.95 5.01 44.06
C ARG A 338 -45.16 6.31 44.03
N THR A 339 -43.97 6.27 44.61
CA THR A 339 -43.07 7.42 44.75
C THR A 339 -42.54 7.91 43.40
N SER A 340 -42.36 9.22 43.31
CA SER A 340 -41.63 9.91 42.25
C SER A 340 -40.17 9.49 42.17
N VAL A 341 -39.54 9.83 41.04
CA VAL A 341 -38.10 9.72 40.73
C VAL A 341 -37.22 10.05 41.95
N SER A 342 -36.20 9.22 42.22
CA SER A 342 -35.34 9.35 43.40
C SER A 342 -34.28 10.42 43.20
N ASP A 343 -34.13 11.34 44.16
CA ASP A 343 -33.11 12.39 44.12
C ASP A 343 -31.66 11.85 44.17
N GLU A 344 -31.47 10.56 44.49
CA GLU A 344 -30.17 9.88 44.43
C GLU A 344 -29.57 9.87 43.00
N GLU A 345 -30.40 9.68 41.97
CA GLU A 345 -29.94 9.61 40.57
C GLU A 345 -29.47 10.98 40.07
N ARG A 346 -30.15 12.05 40.50
CA ARG A 346 -29.74 13.45 40.24
C ARG A 346 -28.42 13.80 40.91
N ILE A 347 -28.21 13.34 42.16
CA ILE A 347 -26.95 13.56 42.90
C ILE A 347 -25.78 12.82 42.24
N ALA A 348 -25.99 11.63 41.69
CA ALA A 348 -24.96 10.88 40.96
C ALA A 348 -24.48 11.63 39.70
N ILE A 349 -25.40 12.20 38.91
CA ILE A 349 -25.09 12.97 37.70
C ILE A 349 -24.30 14.25 38.05
N LEU A 350 -24.70 14.98 39.10
CA LEU A 350 -23.97 16.17 39.56
C LEU A 350 -22.54 15.85 40.01
N ARG A 351 -22.34 14.68 40.65
CA ARG A 351 -21.00 14.22 41.04
C ARG A 351 -20.11 13.88 39.83
N MET A 352 -20.68 13.35 38.75
CA MET A 352 -19.93 13.09 37.51
C MET A 352 -19.48 14.38 36.79
N VAL A 353 -20.27 15.46 36.85
CA VAL A 353 -19.85 16.79 36.37
C VAL A 353 -18.70 17.33 37.22
N GLN A 354 -18.78 17.21 38.55
CA GLN A 354 -17.72 17.65 39.47
C GLN A 354 -16.40 16.89 39.25
N GLU A 355 -16.47 15.60 38.91
CA GLU A 355 -15.32 14.76 38.54
C GLU A 355 -14.82 14.98 37.09
N LYS A 356 -15.40 15.95 36.35
CA LYS A 356 -15.10 16.26 34.93
C LYS A 356 -15.26 15.08 33.95
N LYS A 357 -16.03 14.06 34.32
CA LYS A 357 -16.23 12.85 33.48
C LYS A 357 -17.27 13.07 32.37
N ILE A 358 -18.11 14.08 32.49
CA ILE A 358 -19.12 14.50 31.51
C ILE A 358 -19.13 16.02 31.40
N THR A 359 -19.51 16.55 30.24
CA THR A 359 -19.69 18.00 30.05
C THR A 359 -21.05 18.46 30.60
N VAL A 360 -21.21 19.78 30.83
CA VAL A 360 -22.45 20.35 31.36
C VAL A 360 -23.64 20.06 30.45
N GLU A 361 -23.47 20.20 29.13
CA GLU A 361 -24.51 19.91 28.13
C GLU A 361 -24.95 18.43 28.13
N GLN A 362 -24.02 17.50 28.41
CA GLN A 362 -24.34 16.06 28.51
C GLN A 362 -25.13 15.75 29.79
N ALA A 363 -24.84 16.45 30.89
CA ALA A 363 -25.60 16.31 32.13
C ALA A 363 -27.04 16.83 31.99
N GLU A 364 -27.25 17.94 31.28
CA GLU A 364 -28.60 18.47 30.99
C GLU A 364 -29.43 17.50 30.15
N GLN A 365 -28.84 16.88 29.13
CA GLN A 365 -29.54 15.87 28.30
C GLN A 365 -29.93 14.61 29.10
N LEU A 366 -29.09 14.17 30.03
CA LEU A 366 -29.39 13.02 30.90
C LEU A 366 -30.48 13.34 31.94
N LEU A 367 -30.46 14.54 32.52
CA LEU A 367 -31.50 14.99 33.45
C LEU A 367 -32.86 15.15 32.75
N ALA A 368 -32.89 15.74 31.55
CA ALA A 368 -34.12 15.89 30.77
C ALA A 368 -34.77 14.55 30.39
N ALA A 369 -33.97 13.49 30.22
CA ALA A 369 -34.46 12.14 29.92
C ALA A 369 -35.00 11.38 31.16
N LEU A 370 -34.75 11.89 32.37
CA LEU A 370 -35.24 11.30 33.63
C LEU A 370 -36.51 11.98 34.17
N GLU A 371 -36.91 13.12 33.59
CA GLU A 371 -38.12 13.87 33.98
C GLU A 371 -39.34 13.60 33.06
N SER A 372 -39.21 12.72 32.06
CA SER A 372 -40.25 12.34 31.09
C SER A 372 -40.77 10.91 31.28
#